data_AF-R1E2H6-F1
#
_entry.id   AF-R1E2H6-F1
#
_cell.length_a   1.000
_cell.length_b   1.000
_cell.length_c   1.000
_cell.angle_alpha   90.00
_cell.angle_beta   90.00
_cell.angle_gamma   90.00
#
_symmetry.space_group_name_H-M   'P 1'
#
loop_
_entity.id
_entity.type
_entity.pdbx_description
1 polymer ?
#
loop_
_entity_poly.entity_id
_entity_poly.type
_entity_poly.pdbx_seq_one_letter_code
_entity_poly.pdbx_strand_id
1 'polypeptide(L)'
;MPSAVVQAVISELSGPAMVTAGWTLLGMNFMPMGPTAGMVGACEPQKTWGNRTFLNMMEHAPLFLSSLWVFAIFVSAEEATKIGTTYIALRSLYPVIWAAFGGANGAPMQPYTWFLFGKGMNLFYVTFPQYGCVFYMALATLLKLGLAIDLNSIVGVPALAAPLGFGLFLYHFALGGFPYLQKAVAPLFGK
;
A
#
# COMPACT_ATOMS: atom_id res chain seq x y z
N MET A 1 -11.60 -6.18 -36.19
CA MET A 1 -10.42 -5.55 -35.57
C MET A 1 -10.90 -4.38 -34.71
N PRO A 2 -10.30 -4.12 -33.53
CA PRO A 2 -10.69 -2.97 -32.71
C PRO A 2 -10.46 -1.65 -33.46
N SER A 3 -11.28 -0.64 -33.19
CA SER A 3 -11.08 0.70 -33.77
C SER A 3 -9.79 1.33 -33.24
N ALA A 4 -9.28 2.35 -33.94
CA ALA A 4 -8.08 3.09 -33.52
C ALA A 4 -8.22 3.69 -32.11
N VAL A 5 -9.43 4.16 -31.75
CA VAL A 5 -9.74 4.67 -30.41
C VAL A 5 -9.60 3.58 -29.35
N VAL A 6 -10.11 2.38 -29.62
CA VAL A 6 -10.00 1.25 -28.69
C VAL A 6 -8.54 0.84 -28.51
N GLN A 7 -7.74 0.83 -29.58
CA GLN A 7 -6.31 0.52 -29.50
C GLN A 7 -5.54 1.54 -28.64
N ALA A 8 -5.86 2.84 -28.77
CA ALA A 8 -5.24 3.88 -27.96
C ALA A 8 -5.55 3.68 -26.47
N VAL A 9 -6.81 3.43 -26.11
CA VAL A 9 -7.22 3.17 -24.73
C VAL A 9 -6.55 1.92 -24.16
N ILE A 10 -6.46 0.84 -24.94
CA ILE A 10 -5.75 -0.39 -24.53
C ILE A 10 -4.28 -0.09 -24.24
N SER A 11 -3.62 0.67 -25.12
CA SER A 11 -2.21 1.03 -24.95
C SER A 11 -1.99 1.86 -23.67
N GLU A 12 -2.86 2.84 -23.42
CA GLU A 12 -2.76 3.73 -22.26
C GLU A 12 -3.00 3.00 -20.93
N LEU A 13 -3.98 2.09 -20.88
CA LEU A 13 -4.35 1.36 -19.66
C LEU A 13 -3.59 0.04 -19.48
N SER A 14 -2.64 -0.28 -20.36
CA SER A 14 -1.84 -1.50 -20.30
C SER A 14 -1.04 -1.61 -19.00
N GLY A 15 -0.44 -0.52 -18.53
CA GLY A 15 0.36 -0.50 -17.30
C GLY A 15 -0.45 -0.82 -16.03
N PRO A 16 -1.56 -0.14 -15.73
CA PRO A 16 -2.43 -0.49 -14.61
C PRO A 16 -3.02 -1.90 -14.71
N ALA A 17 -3.29 -2.39 -15.92
CA ALA A 17 -3.69 -3.77 -16.16
C ALA A 17 -2.58 -4.76 -15.77
N MET A 18 -1.33 -4.49 -16.15
CA MET A 18 -0.17 -5.29 -15.74
C MET A 18 0.03 -5.30 -14.23
N VAL A 19 -0.12 -4.15 -13.57
CA VAL A 19 -0.10 -4.06 -12.10
C VAL A 19 -1.19 -4.95 -11.50
N THR A 20 -2.43 -4.86 -11.99
CA THR A 20 -3.53 -5.70 -11.52
C THR A 20 -3.24 -7.20 -11.70
N ALA A 21 -2.70 -7.59 -12.86
CA ALA A 21 -2.30 -8.97 -13.13
C ALA A 21 -1.18 -9.42 -12.17
N GLY A 22 -0.18 -8.59 -11.92
CA GLY A 22 0.89 -8.86 -10.95
C GLY A 22 0.36 -9.01 -9.52
N TRP A 23 -0.61 -8.18 -9.13
CA TRP A 23 -1.28 -8.31 -7.84
C TRP A 23 -2.03 -9.65 -7.73
N THR A 24 -2.74 -10.06 -8.78
CA THR A 24 -3.44 -11.35 -8.82
C THR A 24 -2.46 -12.52 -8.67
N LEU A 25 -1.35 -12.50 -9.42
CA LEU A 25 -0.30 -13.52 -9.30
C LEU A 25 0.26 -13.58 -7.88
N LEU A 26 0.54 -12.43 -7.26
CA LEU A 26 1.00 -12.37 -5.88
C LEU A 26 -0.05 -12.94 -4.90
N GLY A 27 -1.32 -12.61 -5.11
CA GLY A 27 -2.43 -13.11 -4.28
C GLY A 27 -2.60 -14.62 -4.37
N MET A 28 -2.47 -15.18 -5.58
CA MET A 28 -2.46 -16.63 -5.79
C MET A 28 -1.27 -17.30 -5.10
N ASN A 29 -0.10 -16.67 -5.08
CA ASN A 29 1.05 -17.17 -4.32
C ASN A 29 0.84 -17.09 -2.80
N PHE A 30 0.03 -16.13 -2.32
CA PHE A 30 -0.25 -15.98 -0.90
C PHE A 30 -1.41 -16.85 -0.41
N MET A 31 -2.26 -17.34 -1.31
CA MET A 31 -3.43 -18.15 -0.97
C MET A 31 -3.10 -19.41 -0.13
N PRO A 32 -2.03 -20.17 -0.40
CA PRO A 32 -1.65 -21.33 0.43
C PRO A 32 -1.23 -20.96 1.87
N MET A 33 -0.97 -19.68 2.14
CA MET A 33 -0.66 -19.17 3.48
C MET A 33 -1.91 -18.74 4.26
N GLY A 34 -3.08 -18.72 3.62
CA GLY A 34 -4.32 -18.24 4.21
C GLY A 34 -4.92 -19.19 5.26
N PRO A 35 -5.88 -18.71 6.06
CA PRO A 35 -6.49 -19.49 7.14
C PRO A 35 -7.26 -20.72 6.63
N THR A 36 -7.73 -20.69 5.39
CA THR A 36 -8.48 -21.78 4.75
C THR A 36 -7.58 -22.86 4.15
N ALA A 37 -6.26 -22.63 4.04
CA ALA A 37 -5.32 -23.61 3.49
C ALA A 37 -4.96 -24.73 4.49
N GLY A 38 -5.43 -24.64 5.73
CA GLY A 38 -5.22 -25.64 6.79
C GLY A 38 -3.79 -25.69 7.35
N MET A 39 -2.77 -25.29 6.57
CA MET A 39 -1.35 -25.25 6.96
C MET A 39 -0.93 -26.47 7.79
N VAL A 40 -1.28 -27.67 7.29
CA VAL A 40 -1.07 -28.95 8.00
C VAL A 40 0.42 -29.16 8.27
N GLY A 41 0.77 -29.43 9.52
CA GLY A 41 2.16 -29.62 9.95
C GLY A 41 2.92 -28.32 10.26
N ALA A 42 2.33 -27.15 10.03
CA ALA A 42 2.94 -25.88 10.42
C ALA A 42 2.80 -25.63 11.93
N CYS A 43 3.82 -25.05 12.55
CA CYS A 43 3.74 -24.61 13.95
C CYS A 43 2.90 -23.32 14.07
N GLU A 44 2.41 -23.01 15.28
CA GLU A 44 1.55 -21.82 15.49
C GLU A 44 2.16 -20.49 15.00
N PRO A 45 3.47 -20.20 15.20
CA PRO A 45 4.09 -19.01 14.63
C PRO A 45 4.03 -18.93 13.09
N GLN A 46 4.20 -20.08 12.40
CA GLN A 46 4.08 -20.13 10.95
C GLN A 46 2.64 -19.88 10.50
N LYS A 47 1.66 -20.41 11.23
CA LYS A 47 0.24 -20.14 10.95
C LYS A 47 -0.09 -18.67 11.14
N THR A 48 0.40 -18.04 12.20
CA THR A 48 0.22 -16.59 12.42
C THR A 48 0.88 -15.78 11.30
N TRP A 49 2.12 -16.08 10.92
CA TRP A 49 2.80 -15.42 9.80
C TRP A 49 2.01 -15.54 8.49
N GLY A 50 1.55 -16.76 8.16
CA GLY A 50 0.80 -17.01 6.93
C GLY A 50 -0.52 -16.26 6.91
N ASN A 51 -1.31 -16.38 7.99
CA ASN A 51 -2.58 -15.68 8.16
C ASN A 51 -2.40 -14.17 8.02
N ARG A 52 -1.39 -13.59 8.66
CA ARG A 52 -1.13 -12.14 8.60
C ARG A 52 -0.71 -11.70 7.20
N THR A 53 0.12 -12.49 6.51
CA THR A 53 0.52 -12.22 5.14
C THR A 53 -0.67 -12.20 4.18
N PHE A 54 -1.49 -13.26 4.21
CA PHE A 54 -2.62 -13.40 3.29
C PHE A 54 -3.76 -12.43 3.63
N LEU A 55 -4.21 -12.39 4.89
CA LEU A 55 -5.34 -11.55 5.29
C LEU A 55 -5.03 -10.07 5.12
N ASN A 56 -3.82 -9.62 5.46
CA ASN A 56 -3.46 -8.23 5.23
C ASN A 56 -3.48 -7.87 3.74
N MET A 57 -3.14 -8.81 2.84
CA MET A 57 -3.26 -8.58 1.39
C MET A 57 -4.72 -8.46 0.95
N MET A 58 -5.58 -9.35 1.44
CA MET A 58 -7.00 -9.34 1.10
C MET A 58 -7.72 -8.11 1.65
N GLU A 59 -7.41 -7.68 2.87
CA GLU A 59 -7.94 -6.46 3.50
C GLU A 59 -7.65 -5.20 2.68
N HIS A 60 -6.46 -5.11 2.08
CA HIS A 60 -6.08 -3.95 1.27
C HIS A 60 -6.55 -4.02 -0.18
N ALA A 61 -6.97 -5.20 -0.67
CA ALA A 61 -7.32 -5.41 -2.07
C ALA A 61 -8.36 -4.42 -2.60
N PRO A 62 -9.51 -4.20 -1.92
CA PRO A 62 -10.54 -3.31 -2.43
C PRO A 62 -10.03 -1.88 -2.54
N LEU A 63 -9.30 -1.41 -1.52
CA LEU A 63 -8.78 -0.05 -1.47
C LEU A 63 -7.70 0.18 -2.53
N PHE A 64 -6.78 -0.77 -2.71
CA PHE A 64 -5.73 -0.68 -3.71
C PHE A 64 -6.27 -0.74 -5.13
N LEU A 65 -7.05 -1.77 -5.47
CA LEU A 65 -7.53 -1.97 -6.83
C LEU A 65 -8.49 -0.86 -7.27
N SER A 66 -9.40 -0.44 -6.39
CA SER A 66 -10.29 0.70 -6.71
C SER A 66 -9.51 1.99 -6.92
N SER A 67 -8.59 2.32 -6.02
CA SER A 67 -7.80 3.55 -6.14
C SER A 67 -6.88 3.54 -7.36
N LEU A 68 -6.27 2.39 -7.68
CA LEU A 68 -5.44 2.23 -8.88
C LEU A 68 -6.21 2.54 -10.16
N TRP A 69 -7.37 1.90 -10.33
CA TRP A 69 -8.15 2.05 -11.56
C TRP A 69 -8.82 3.43 -11.67
N VAL A 70 -9.36 3.95 -10.57
CA VAL A 70 -9.95 5.28 -10.55
C VAL A 70 -8.88 6.35 -10.85
N PHE A 71 -7.70 6.27 -10.24
CA PHE A 71 -6.61 7.20 -10.55
C PHE A 71 -6.09 7.03 -11.98
N ALA A 72 -5.96 5.79 -12.47
CA ALA A 72 -5.50 5.54 -13.84
C ALA A 72 -6.43 6.17 -14.89
N ILE A 73 -7.75 6.03 -14.71
CA ILE A 73 -8.77 6.52 -15.65
C ILE A 73 -8.89 8.05 -15.60
N PHE A 74 -8.85 8.64 -14.41
CA PHE A 74 -9.20 10.06 -14.23
C PHE A 74 -8.02 11.00 -14.01
N VAL A 75 -6.84 10.47 -13.71
CA VAL A 75 -5.67 11.28 -13.35
C VAL A 75 -4.48 10.97 -14.26
N SER A 76 -3.95 9.75 -14.21
CA SER A 76 -2.80 9.34 -15.01
C SER A 76 -2.57 7.83 -14.95
N ALA A 77 -2.71 7.14 -16.08
CA ALA A 77 -2.39 5.72 -16.18
C ALA A 77 -0.89 5.42 -15.98
N GLU A 78 -0.02 6.33 -16.44
CA GLU A 78 1.43 6.21 -16.27
C GLU A 78 1.83 6.24 -14.79
N GLU A 79 1.37 7.25 -14.04
CA GLU A 79 1.68 7.37 -12.61
C GLU A 79 0.99 6.27 -11.79
N ALA A 80 -0.22 5.84 -12.16
CA ALA A 80 -0.86 4.66 -11.57
C ALA A 80 0.02 3.42 -11.71
N THR A 81 0.64 3.23 -12.88
CA THR A 81 1.55 2.10 -13.12
C THR A 81 2.74 2.17 -12.17
N LYS A 82 3.42 3.32 -12.09
CA LYS A 82 4.60 3.49 -11.23
C LYS A 82 4.26 3.28 -9.75
N ILE A 83 3.22 3.95 -9.24
CA ILE A 83 2.77 3.85 -7.85
C ILE A 83 2.29 2.42 -7.54
N GLY A 84 1.55 1.81 -8.47
CA GLY A 84 1.04 0.44 -8.36
C GLY A 84 2.15 -0.61 -8.35
N THR A 85 3.18 -0.47 -9.18
CA THR A 85 4.37 -1.31 -9.14
C THR A 85 5.08 -1.20 -7.80
N THR A 86 5.27 0.02 -7.28
CA THR A 86 5.84 0.23 -5.94
C THR A 86 5.01 -0.45 -4.85
N TYR A 87 3.69 -0.33 -4.91
CA TYR A 87 2.79 -1.00 -3.97
C TYR A 87 2.99 -2.53 -4.00
N ILE A 88 3.04 -3.15 -5.18
CA ILE A 88 3.20 -4.61 -5.31
C ILE A 88 4.57 -5.05 -4.80
N ALA A 89 5.63 -4.28 -5.09
CA ALA A 89 6.97 -4.56 -4.56
C ALA A 89 7.00 -4.52 -3.03
N LEU A 90 6.36 -3.53 -2.41
CA LEU A 90 6.24 -3.46 -0.94
C LEU A 90 5.39 -4.61 -0.39
N ARG A 91 4.33 -5.00 -1.11
CA ARG A 91 3.46 -6.14 -0.73
C ARG A 91 4.20 -7.47 -0.80
N SER A 92 5.05 -7.69 -1.80
CA SER A 92 5.82 -8.92 -1.94
C SER A 92 6.93 -9.03 -0.88
N LEU A 93 7.47 -7.91 -0.40
CA LEU A 93 8.45 -7.88 0.69
C LEU A 93 7.83 -8.14 2.08
N TYR A 94 6.53 -7.93 2.25
CA TYR A 94 5.84 -8.11 3.53
C TYR A 94 6.07 -9.47 4.21
N PRO A 95 5.83 -10.63 3.55
CA PRO A 95 6.09 -11.93 4.17
C PRO A 95 7.55 -12.13 4.57
N VAL A 96 8.49 -11.62 3.78
CA VAL A 96 9.93 -11.76 4.03
C VAL A 96 10.33 -10.96 5.28
N ILE A 97 9.86 -9.71 5.37
CA ILE A 97 10.13 -8.85 6.54
C ILE A 97 9.42 -9.38 7.79
N TRP A 98 8.19 -9.90 7.66
CA TRP A 98 7.53 -10.54 8.80
C TRP A 98 8.28 -11.78 9.27
N ALA A 99 8.75 -12.63 8.35
CA ALA A 99 9.51 -13.82 8.73
C ALA A 99 10.79 -13.46 9.51
N ALA A 100 11.45 -12.35 9.15
CA ALA A 100 12.64 -11.87 9.83
C ALA A 100 12.37 -11.12 11.16
N PHE A 101 11.27 -10.34 11.25
CA PHE A 101 11.08 -9.35 12.32
C PHE A 101 9.70 -9.37 13.01
N GLY A 102 8.75 -10.16 12.51
CA GLY A 102 7.36 -10.14 12.98
C GLY A 102 7.10 -10.95 14.26
N GLY A 103 7.86 -12.01 14.50
CA GLY A 103 7.72 -12.84 15.70
C GLY A 103 6.37 -13.57 15.84
N ALA A 104 6.26 -14.43 16.85
CA ALA A 104 5.07 -15.26 17.09
C ALA A 104 3.87 -14.47 17.62
N ASN A 105 4.12 -13.38 18.36
CA ASN A 105 3.10 -12.54 19.00
C ASN A 105 2.62 -11.39 18.11
N GLY A 106 3.04 -11.37 16.84
CA GLY A 106 2.81 -10.26 15.92
C GLY A 106 3.90 -9.18 16.02
N ALA A 107 4.10 -8.46 14.92
CA ALA A 107 5.12 -7.42 14.84
C ALA A 107 4.78 -6.29 15.81
N PRO A 108 5.59 -6.06 16.86
CA PRO A 108 5.28 -4.99 17.81
C PRO A 108 5.44 -3.63 17.11
N MET A 109 4.44 -2.76 17.25
CA MET A 109 4.57 -1.35 16.87
C MET A 109 5.47 -0.65 17.89
N GLN A 110 6.78 -0.82 17.74
CA GLN A 110 7.76 -0.25 18.66
C GLN A 110 7.92 1.27 18.41
N PRO A 111 7.84 2.12 19.45
CA PRO A 111 7.84 3.59 19.31
C PRO A 111 9.18 4.21 18.90
N TYR A 112 10.22 3.44 18.59
CA TYR A 112 11.56 3.99 18.30
C TYR A 112 12.30 3.23 17.20
N THR A 113 11.74 3.22 16.00
CA THR A 113 12.49 2.94 14.79
C THR A 113 12.35 4.15 13.87
N TRP A 114 13.38 5.00 13.84
CA TRP A 114 13.59 5.92 12.72
C TRP A 114 14.35 5.15 11.65
N PHE A 115 13.92 5.25 10.39
CA PHE A 115 14.42 4.43 9.27
C PHE A 115 15.95 4.49 9.11
N LEU A 116 16.59 5.56 9.60
CA LEU A 116 18.03 5.79 9.51
C LEU A 116 18.80 5.67 10.85
N PHE A 117 18.12 5.66 12.00
CA PHE A 117 18.75 5.78 13.34
C PHE A 117 18.13 4.86 14.41
N GLY A 118 17.18 4.00 14.05
CA GLY A 118 16.54 3.05 14.95
C GLY A 118 17.35 1.76 15.16
N LYS A 119 17.03 1.02 16.23
CA LYS A 119 17.72 -0.23 16.58
C LYS A 119 17.22 -1.48 15.82
N GLY A 120 16.24 -1.34 14.92
CA GLY A 120 15.69 -2.48 14.17
C GLY A 120 14.76 -2.08 13.03
N MET A 121 14.52 -3.01 12.11
CA MET A 121 13.58 -2.85 11.00
C MET A 121 12.16 -3.16 11.48
N ASN A 122 11.24 -2.26 11.23
CA ASN A 122 9.84 -2.43 11.57
C ASN A 122 9.03 -2.87 10.35
N LEU A 123 8.18 -3.88 10.50
CA LEU A 123 7.23 -4.33 9.48
C LEU A 123 6.44 -3.17 8.86
N PHE A 124 6.15 -2.14 9.65
CA PHE A 124 5.42 -0.96 9.21
C PHE A 124 6.12 -0.15 8.10
N TYR A 125 7.43 -0.34 7.86
CA TYR A 125 8.13 0.27 6.72
C TYR A 125 7.72 -0.28 5.37
N VAL A 126 7.04 -1.42 5.31
CA VAL A 126 6.43 -1.88 4.06
C VAL A 126 4.93 -1.66 4.04
N THR A 127 4.26 -1.64 5.19
CA THR A 127 2.80 -1.46 5.24
C THR A 127 2.37 0.01 5.09
N PHE A 128 3.03 0.94 5.78
CA PHE A 128 2.63 2.35 5.73
C PHE A 128 2.90 3.02 4.39
N PRO A 129 4.03 2.77 3.72
CA PRO A 129 4.22 3.20 2.34
C PRO A 129 3.12 2.70 1.39
N GLN A 130 2.58 1.51 1.60
CA GLN A 130 1.43 1.04 0.83
C GLN A 130 0.15 1.83 1.12
N TYR A 131 -0.11 2.19 2.39
CA TYR A 131 -1.21 3.12 2.71
C TYR A 131 -1.00 4.48 2.02
N GLY A 132 0.24 4.97 2.00
CA GLY A 132 0.63 6.18 1.29
C GLY A 132 0.32 6.12 -0.21
N CYS A 133 0.63 5.02 -0.88
CA CYS A 133 0.27 4.79 -2.29
C CYS A 133 -1.24 4.90 -2.52
N VAL A 134 -2.04 4.17 -1.72
CA VAL A 134 -3.50 4.17 -1.85
C VAL A 134 -4.09 5.54 -1.55
N PHE A 135 -3.66 6.17 -0.46
CA PHE A 135 -4.13 7.49 -0.05
C PHE A 135 -3.79 8.56 -1.10
N TYR A 136 -2.58 8.54 -1.65
CA TYR A 136 -2.18 9.46 -2.72
C TYR A 136 -3.08 9.32 -3.94
N MET A 137 -3.31 8.10 -4.42
CA MET A 137 -4.15 7.86 -5.59
C MET A 137 -5.59 8.34 -5.35
N ALA A 138 -6.16 8.05 -4.19
CA ALA A 138 -7.49 8.52 -3.82
C ALA A 138 -7.57 10.05 -3.72
N LEU A 139 -6.62 10.67 -3.01
CA LEU A 139 -6.58 12.13 -2.82
C LEU A 139 -6.37 12.87 -4.15
N ALA A 140 -5.41 12.44 -4.96
CA ALA A 140 -5.14 13.06 -6.25
C ALA A 140 -6.36 12.98 -7.17
N THR A 141 -7.09 11.86 -7.15
CA THR A 141 -8.35 11.73 -7.90
C THR A 141 -9.40 12.73 -7.40
N LEU A 142 -9.61 12.80 -6.08
CA LEU A 142 -10.56 13.75 -5.48
C LEU A 142 -10.22 15.20 -5.83
N LEU A 143 -8.95 15.57 -5.75
CA LEU A 143 -8.47 16.91 -6.08
C LEU A 143 -8.64 17.22 -7.58
N LYS A 144 -8.28 16.28 -8.46
CA LYS A 144 -8.38 16.46 -9.91
C LYS A 144 -9.84 16.60 -10.36
N LEU A 145 -10.71 15.71 -9.90
CA LEU A 145 -12.12 15.68 -10.31
C LEU A 145 -12.99 16.72 -9.58
N GLY A 146 -12.76 16.91 -8.28
CA GLY A 146 -13.59 17.78 -7.44
C GLY A 146 -13.18 19.25 -7.47
N LEU A 147 -11.88 19.53 -7.62
CA LEU A 147 -11.32 20.88 -7.47
C LEU A 147 -10.46 21.33 -8.65
N ALA A 148 -10.35 20.52 -9.72
CA ALA A 148 -9.45 20.77 -10.85
C ALA A 148 -7.97 20.99 -10.45
N ILE A 149 -7.56 20.44 -9.30
CA ILE A 149 -6.18 20.54 -8.81
C ILE A 149 -5.39 19.31 -9.28
N ASP A 150 -4.29 19.57 -9.99
CA ASP A 150 -3.36 18.51 -10.39
C ASP A 150 -2.30 18.29 -9.31
N LEU A 151 -2.52 17.30 -8.44
CA LEU A 151 -1.56 16.98 -7.39
C LEU A 151 -0.22 16.49 -7.95
N ASN A 152 -0.22 15.80 -9.10
CA ASN A 152 1.00 15.27 -9.70
C ASN A 152 1.95 16.38 -10.13
N SER A 153 1.40 17.48 -10.67
CA SER A 153 2.21 18.64 -11.07
C SER A 153 2.80 19.39 -9.87
N ILE A 154 2.05 19.47 -8.75
CA ILE A 154 2.51 20.11 -7.51
C ILE A 154 3.66 19.32 -6.88
N VAL A 155 3.53 18.00 -6.85
CA VAL A 155 4.46 17.10 -6.15
C VAL A 155 5.70 16.77 -7.00
N GLY A 156 5.58 16.81 -8.32
CA GLY A 156 6.68 16.58 -9.27
C GLY A 156 7.11 15.12 -9.42
N VAL A 157 7.18 14.35 -8.32
CA VAL A 157 7.56 12.93 -8.34
C VAL A 157 6.57 12.06 -7.54
N PRO A 158 5.35 11.82 -8.08
CA PRO A 158 4.28 11.09 -7.38
C PRO A 158 4.71 9.71 -6.88
N ALA A 159 5.44 8.96 -7.70
CA ALA A 159 5.91 7.61 -7.39
C ALA A 159 6.81 7.53 -6.13
N LEU A 160 7.49 8.62 -5.75
CA LEU A 160 8.27 8.70 -4.51
C LEU A 160 7.47 9.34 -3.37
N ALA A 161 6.72 10.41 -3.68
CA ALA A 161 5.97 11.14 -2.67
C ALA A 161 4.84 10.31 -2.06
N ALA A 162 4.18 9.45 -2.84
CA ALA A 162 3.12 8.58 -2.35
C ALA A 162 3.61 7.63 -1.24
N PRO A 163 4.62 6.76 -1.47
CA PRO A 163 5.11 5.86 -0.42
C PRO A 163 5.91 6.58 0.69
N LEU A 164 6.75 7.56 0.35
CA LEU A 164 7.67 8.19 1.32
C LEU A 164 7.03 9.38 2.02
N GLY A 165 6.43 10.30 1.28
CA GLY A 165 5.78 11.48 1.82
C GLY A 165 4.54 11.10 2.64
N PHE A 166 3.51 10.57 1.97
CA PHE A 166 2.25 10.23 2.65
C PHE A 166 2.38 9.00 3.55
N GLY A 167 3.05 7.96 3.07
CA GLY A 167 3.20 6.72 3.82
C GLY A 167 4.03 6.88 5.10
N LEU A 168 5.26 7.39 5.01
CA LEU A 168 6.08 7.57 6.21
C LEU A 168 5.53 8.68 7.11
N PHE A 169 4.89 9.73 6.58
CA PHE A 169 4.20 10.70 7.42
C PHE A 169 3.12 10.03 8.28
N LEU A 170 2.23 9.22 7.67
CA LEU A 170 1.20 8.47 8.39
C LEU A 170 1.81 7.55 9.45
N TYR A 171 2.94 6.92 9.14
CA TYR A 171 3.66 6.07 10.09
C TYR A 171 4.13 6.84 11.32
N HIS A 172 4.84 7.96 11.11
CA HIS A 172 5.35 8.78 12.21
C HIS A 172 4.21 9.45 12.98
N PHE A 173 3.12 9.80 12.31
CA PHE A 173 1.90 10.27 12.96
C PHE A 173 1.28 9.22 13.87
N ALA A 174 1.15 7.97 13.41
CA ALA A 174 0.65 6.87 14.23
C ALA A 174 1.54 6.55 15.44
N LEU A 175 2.85 6.78 15.32
CA LEU A 175 3.82 6.57 16.41
C LEU A 175 3.93 7.72 17.41
N GLY A 176 3.23 8.84 17.22
CA GLY A 176 3.38 10.00 18.12
C GLY A 176 4.55 10.92 17.80
N GLY A 177 5.13 10.83 16.60
CA GLY A 177 6.16 11.75 16.11
C GLY A 177 5.69 13.19 15.96
N PHE A 178 4.37 13.45 15.99
CA PHE A 178 3.77 14.78 15.88
C PHE A 178 2.81 15.06 17.04
N PRO A 179 3.32 15.28 18.27
CA PRO A 179 2.49 15.38 19.48
C PRO A 179 1.50 16.53 19.42
N TYR A 180 1.88 17.67 18.83
CA TYR A 180 0.98 18.81 18.66
C TYR A 180 -0.18 18.51 17.70
N LEU A 181 0.11 17.85 16.57
CA LEU A 181 -0.92 17.49 15.60
C LEU A 181 -1.87 16.44 16.20
N GLN A 182 -1.34 15.44 16.89
CA GLN A 182 -2.16 14.44 17.60
C GLN A 182 -3.08 15.10 18.63
N LYS A 183 -2.56 16.04 19.43
CA LYS A 183 -3.38 16.81 20.38
C LYS A 183 -4.46 17.63 19.67
N ALA A 184 -4.13 18.22 18.52
CA ALA A 184 -5.08 19.01 17.73
C ALA A 184 -6.21 18.18 17.13
N VAL A 185 -5.94 16.94 16.70
CA VAL A 185 -6.96 16.05 16.13
C VAL A 185 -7.65 15.16 17.16
N ALA A 186 -7.12 15.06 18.39
CA ALA A 186 -7.70 14.24 19.45
C ALA A 186 -9.21 14.48 19.68
N PRO A 187 -9.75 15.71 19.62
CA PRO A 187 -11.19 15.95 19.73
C PRO A 187 -12.04 15.26 18.66
N LEU A 188 -11.48 14.97 17.48
CA LEU A 188 -12.18 14.25 16.39
C LEU A 188 -12.36 12.75 16.69
N PHE A 189 -11.59 12.22 17.64
CA PHE A 189 -11.58 10.81 18.02
C PHE A 189 -12.07 10.58 19.46
N GLY A 190 -12.41 11.64 20.19
CA GLY A 190 -13.05 11.57 21.49
C GLY A 190 -14.50 11.12 21.35
N LYS A 191 -14.94 10.22 22.24
CA LYS A 191 -16.37 9.90 22.41
C LYS A 191 -17.17 11.13 22.83
#